data_AF-A0A4Q5T6R3-F1
#
_entry.id   AF-A0A4Q5T6R3-F1
#
_cell.length_a   1.000
_cell.length_b   1.000
_cell.length_c   1.000
_cell.angle_alpha   90.00
_cell.angle_beta   90.00
_cell.angle_gamma   90.00
#
_symmetry.space_group_name_H-M   'P 1'
#
loop_
_entity.id
_entity.type
_entity.pdbx_description
1 polymer ?
#
loop_
_entity_poly.entity_id
_entity_poly.type
_entity_poly.pdbx_seq_one_letter_code
_entity_poly.pdbx_strand_id
1 'polypeptide(L)'
;MSRYFSYINSSKKILDGYDGSQPFHLYLKKQFSANKNFGSRDRKTISAICYAWLRTSHLFSRSLQDNNLLQAIFLCSREDNPVLEALAPELNARITSTEIEKLQQLQFNPSQIFPFEKQLGAIDPAAFSTSFLIQPLLFIRTRPGKKDKVAARL
;
A
#
# COMPACT_ATOMS: atom_id res chain seq x y z
N MET A 1 22.53 -3.59 -10.27
CA MET A 1 21.43 -2.89 -9.59
C MET A 1 20.57 -3.94 -8.88
N SER A 2 20.32 -3.83 -7.57
CA SER A 2 19.54 -4.84 -6.83
C SER A 2 18.13 -4.98 -7.41
N ARG A 3 17.54 -6.18 -7.41
CA ARG A 3 16.17 -6.42 -7.90
C ARG A 3 15.13 -5.51 -7.26
N TYR A 4 15.36 -5.07 -6.02
CA TYR A 4 14.43 -4.22 -5.29
C TYR A 4 14.36 -2.80 -5.87
N PHE A 5 15.47 -2.24 -6.36
CA PHE A 5 15.46 -0.99 -7.13
C PHE A 5 14.65 -1.13 -8.42
N SER A 6 14.72 -2.30 -9.07
CA SER A 6 13.90 -2.58 -10.26
C SER A 6 12.40 -2.54 -9.94
N TYR A 7 11.97 -3.03 -8.76
CA TYR A 7 10.58 -2.93 -8.35
C TYR A 7 10.14 -1.48 -8.11
N ILE A 8 10.96 -0.65 -7.46
CA ILE A 8 10.67 0.78 -7.28
C ILE A 8 10.54 1.47 -8.63
N ASN A 9 11.53 1.30 -9.52
CA ASN A 9 11.52 1.90 -10.85
C ASN A 9 10.32 1.45 -11.70
N SER A 10 10.00 0.16 -11.66
CA SER A 10 8.83 -0.39 -12.36
C SER A 10 7.52 0.18 -11.82
N SER A 11 7.41 0.31 -10.50
CA SER A 11 6.23 0.89 -9.84
C SER A 11 6.08 2.36 -10.21
N LYS A 12 7.17 3.15 -10.20
CA LYS A 12 7.17 4.55 -10.64
C LYS A 12 6.68 4.68 -12.07
N LYS A 13 7.25 3.91 -13.01
CA LYS A 13 6.86 3.94 -14.42
C LYS A 13 5.36 3.61 -14.62
N ILE A 14 4.85 2.63 -13.88
CA ILE A 14 3.43 2.26 -13.94
C ILE A 14 2.55 3.39 -13.39
N LEU A 15 2.91 3.97 -12.25
CA LEU A 15 2.15 5.04 -11.59
C LEU A 15 2.16 6.34 -12.39
N ASP A 16 3.29 6.70 -12.98
CA ASP A 16 3.46 7.90 -13.81
C ASP A 16 2.60 7.84 -15.09
N GLY A 17 2.46 6.65 -15.69
CA GLY A 17 1.60 6.42 -16.85
C GLY A 17 0.10 6.26 -16.54
N TYR A 18 -0.32 6.33 -15.27
CA TYR A 18 -1.71 6.12 -14.87
C TYR A 18 -2.47 7.45 -14.77
N ASP A 19 -3.43 7.66 -15.68
CA ASP A 19 -4.23 8.88 -15.79
C ASP A 19 -5.56 8.83 -15.02
N GLY A 20 -5.92 7.69 -14.43
CA GLY A 20 -7.19 7.52 -13.72
C GLY A 20 -8.41 7.24 -14.63
N SER A 21 -8.24 7.09 -15.95
CA SER A 21 -9.33 6.85 -16.91
C SER A 21 -10.05 5.51 -16.73
N GLN A 22 -9.41 4.54 -16.08
CA GLN A 22 -9.95 3.21 -15.83
C GLN A 22 -9.57 2.74 -14.42
N PRO A 23 -10.28 1.77 -13.83
CA PRO A 23 -9.87 1.17 -12.57
C PRO A 23 -8.41 0.67 -12.59
N PHE A 24 -7.64 1.03 -11.57
CA PHE A 24 -6.20 0.76 -11.53
C PHE A 24 -5.84 -0.72 -11.73
N HIS A 25 -6.65 -1.66 -11.22
CA HIS A 25 -6.40 -3.10 -11.40
C HIS A 25 -6.49 -3.55 -12.87
N LEU A 26 -7.35 -2.94 -13.69
CA LEU A 26 -7.46 -3.21 -15.12
C LEU A 26 -6.25 -2.64 -15.86
N TYR A 27 -5.87 -1.41 -15.51
CA TYR A 27 -4.65 -0.78 -16.03
C TYR A 27 -3.41 -1.63 -15.71
N LEU A 28 -3.26 -2.05 -14.46
CA LEU A 28 -2.13 -2.86 -13.99
C LEU A 28 -2.07 -4.21 -14.69
N LYS A 29 -3.22 -4.85 -14.96
CA LYS A 29 -3.30 -6.07 -15.78
C LYS A 29 -2.73 -5.84 -17.18
N LYS A 30 -3.10 -4.73 -17.85
CA LYS A 30 -2.55 -4.37 -19.16
C LYS A 30 -1.04 -4.16 -19.11
N GLN A 31 -0.54 -3.47 -18.08
CA GLN A 31 0.89 -3.25 -17.89
C GLN A 31 1.68 -4.55 -17.71
N PHE A 32 1.17 -5.50 -16.92
CA PHE A 32 1.83 -6.82 -16.76
C PHE A 32 1.71 -7.72 -17.99
N SER A 33 0.64 -7.59 -18.78
CA SER A 33 0.51 -8.31 -20.05
C SER A 33 1.51 -7.80 -21.10
N ALA A 34 1.78 -6.49 -21.14
CA ALA A 34 2.77 -5.89 -22.02
C ALA A 34 4.22 -6.23 -21.61
N ASN A 35 4.49 -6.37 -20.30
CA ASN A 35 5.81 -6.64 -19.74
C ASN A 35 5.92 -8.10 -19.25
N LYS A 36 6.15 -9.03 -20.18
CA LYS A 36 6.20 -10.48 -19.90
C LYS A 36 7.34 -10.92 -18.97
N ASN A 37 8.32 -10.06 -18.74
CA ASN A 37 9.49 -10.33 -17.90
C ASN A 37 9.15 -10.40 -16.40
N PHE A 38 7.99 -9.88 -15.98
CA PHE A 38 7.59 -9.94 -14.57
C PHE A 38 7.02 -11.32 -14.22
N GLY A 39 7.71 -12.01 -13.31
CA GLY A 39 7.22 -13.22 -12.67
C GLY A 39 6.09 -12.94 -11.67
N SER A 40 5.46 -13.99 -11.16
CA SER A 40 4.34 -13.85 -10.19
C SER A 40 4.71 -13.04 -8.96
N ARG A 41 5.91 -13.29 -8.39
CA ARG A 41 6.43 -12.55 -7.23
C ARG A 41 6.65 -11.08 -7.54
N ASP A 42 7.20 -10.78 -8.71
CA ASP A 42 7.46 -9.40 -9.14
C ASP A 42 6.15 -8.62 -9.25
N ARG A 43 5.15 -9.21 -9.93
CA ARG A 43 3.83 -8.61 -10.09
C ARG A 43 3.19 -8.34 -8.74
N LYS A 44 3.27 -9.29 -7.80
CA LYS A 44 2.74 -9.11 -6.44
C LYS A 44 3.42 -7.94 -5.72
N THR A 45 4.75 -7.89 -5.74
CA THR A 45 5.52 -6.83 -5.07
C THR A 45 5.25 -5.46 -5.69
N ILE A 46 5.34 -5.34 -7.03
CA ILE A 46 5.06 -4.10 -7.75
C ILE A 46 3.63 -3.62 -7.48
N SER A 47 2.65 -4.52 -7.52
CA SER A 47 1.26 -4.17 -7.19
C SER A 47 1.13 -3.63 -5.77
N ALA A 48 1.77 -4.28 -4.79
CA ALA A 48 1.73 -3.86 -3.40
C ALA A 48 2.33 -2.45 -3.22
N ILE A 49 3.46 -2.16 -3.87
CA ILE A 49 4.10 -0.84 -3.85
C ILE A 49 3.15 0.20 -4.47
N CYS A 50 2.57 -0.07 -5.63
CA CYS A 50 1.64 0.85 -6.29
C CYS A 50 0.41 1.14 -5.41
N TYR A 51 -0.19 0.15 -4.77
CA TYR A 51 -1.35 0.37 -3.90
C TYR A 51 -0.98 1.10 -2.60
N ALA A 52 0.18 0.82 -2.02
CA ALA A 52 0.68 1.58 -0.87
C ALA A 52 0.84 3.07 -1.23
N TRP A 53 1.41 3.36 -2.40
CA TRP A 53 1.50 4.72 -2.93
C TRP A 53 0.13 5.36 -3.15
N LEU A 54 -0.79 4.69 -3.84
CA LEU A 54 -2.13 5.26 -4.11
C LEU A 54 -2.90 5.62 -2.84
N ARG A 55 -2.70 4.87 -1.74
CA ARG A 55 -3.30 5.16 -0.43
C ARG A 55 -2.70 6.36 0.29
N THR A 56 -1.41 6.63 0.07
CA THR A 56 -0.63 7.57 0.90
C THR A 56 -0.12 8.77 0.11
N SER A 57 -0.31 8.81 -1.21
CA SER A 57 0.26 9.82 -2.11
C SER A 57 -0.02 11.27 -1.69
N HIS A 58 -1.14 11.54 -1.00
CA HIS A 58 -1.46 12.85 -0.46
C HIS A 58 -0.50 13.34 0.64
N LEU A 59 0.03 12.43 1.47
CA LEU A 59 1.07 12.75 2.46
C LEU A 59 2.32 13.34 1.81
N PHE A 60 2.63 12.88 0.60
CA PHE A 60 3.84 13.21 -0.13
C PHE A 60 3.62 14.30 -1.17
N SER A 61 2.51 15.05 -1.10
CA SER A 61 2.13 16.03 -2.14
C SER A 61 2.15 15.44 -3.56
N ARG A 62 1.87 14.13 -3.68
CA ARG A 62 1.94 13.34 -4.91
C ARG A 62 3.30 13.34 -5.61
N SER A 63 4.38 13.66 -4.89
CA SER A 63 5.75 13.62 -5.42
C SER A 63 6.28 12.20 -5.50
N LEU A 64 6.36 11.65 -6.71
CA LEU A 64 6.71 10.25 -6.96
C LEU A 64 8.23 9.99 -6.87
N GLN A 65 8.78 10.10 -5.66
CA GLN A 65 10.19 9.87 -5.34
C GLN A 65 10.40 8.52 -4.66
N ASP A 66 11.60 7.95 -4.78
CA ASP A 66 11.94 6.63 -4.24
C ASP A 66 11.71 6.56 -2.73
N ASN A 67 12.17 7.58 -1.99
CA ASN A 67 11.97 7.68 -0.54
C ASN A 67 10.48 7.70 -0.16
N ASN A 68 9.64 8.39 -0.94
CA ASN A 68 8.21 8.48 -0.65
C ASN A 68 7.50 7.14 -0.89
N LEU A 69 7.95 6.37 -1.90
CA LEU A 69 7.48 5.00 -2.11
C LEU A 69 7.91 4.07 -0.96
N LEU A 70 9.15 4.19 -0.46
CA LEU A 70 9.61 3.41 0.69
C LEU A 70 8.79 3.75 1.96
N GLN A 71 8.54 5.03 2.22
CA GLN A 71 7.67 5.45 3.32
C GLN A 71 6.23 4.97 3.14
N ALA A 72 5.68 4.99 1.93
CA ALA A 72 4.37 4.42 1.63
C ALA A 72 4.29 2.92 1.97
N ILE A 73 5.31 2.14 1.60
CA ILE A 73 5.40 0.72 1.93
C ILE A 73 5.45 0.51 3.45
N PHE A 74 6.27 1.30 4.15
CA PHE A 74 6.40 1.26 5.61
C PHE A 74 5.07 1.53 6.32
N LEU A 75 4.35 2.58 5.90
CA LEU A 75 3.06 2.95 6.47
C LEU A 75 1.98 1.86 6.26
N CYS A 76 2.03 1.14 5.15
CA CYS A 76 1.00 0.14 4.78
C CYS A 76 1.36 -1.32 5.12
N SER A 77 2.52 -1.59 5.73
CA SER A 77 2.99 -2.95 6.05
C SER A 77 3.17 -3.14 7.55
N ARG A 78 2.78 -4.30 8.10
CA ARG A 78 2.95 -4.65 9.52
C ARG A 78 3.93 -5.80 9.79
N GLU A 79 4.43 -6.40 8.71
CA GLU A 79 5.36 -7.51 8.74
C GLU A 79 6.62 -7.12 7.96
N ASP A 80 7.71 -7.85 8.19
CA ASP A 80 8.96 -7.65 7.48
C ASP A 80 8.77 -7.58 5.97
N ASN A 81 9.31 -6.52 5.37
CA ASN A 81 9.19 -6.27 3.96
C ASN A 81 10.56 -6.36 3.28
N PRO A 82 10.79 -7.33 2.37
CA PRO A 82 12.08 -7.51 1.72
C PRO A 82 12.57 -6.30 0.92
N VAL A 83 11.67 -5.41 0.49
CA VAL A 83 12.03 -4.16 -0.18
C VAL A 83 12.59 -3.15 0.83
N LEU A 84 11.93 -3.01 1.99
CA LEU A 84 12.40 -2.12 3.06
C LEU A 84 13.69 -2.63 3.67
N GLU A 85 13.78 -3.92 3.99
CA GLU A 85 15.01 -4.53 4.54
C GLU A 85 16.23 -4.22 3.67
N ALA A 86 16.07 -4.25 2.34
CA ALA A 86 17.18 -4.03 1.42
C ALA A 86 17.46 -2.55 1.11
N LEU A 87 16.45 -1.67 1.14
CA LEU A 87 16.57 -0.28 0.65
C LEU A 87 16.40 0.80 1.72
N ALA A 88 15.77 0.47 2.84
CA ALA A 88 15.50 1.34 3.99
C ALA A 88 15.40 0.50 5.29
N PRO A 89 16.50 -0.17 5.71
CA PRO A 89 16.50 -1.07 6.86
C PRO A 89 16.06 -0.38 8.16
N GLU A 90 16.29 0.93 8.29
CA GLU A 90 15.84 1.77 9.41
C GLU A 90 14.31 1.91 9.49
N LEU A 91 13.61 1.81 8.36
CA LEU A 91 12.15 1.72 8.33
C LEU A 91 11.71 0.29 8.66
N ASN A 92 12.38 -0.73 8.12
CA ASN A 92 12.04 -2.12 8.40
C ASN A 92 12.20 -2.49 9.88
N ALA A 93 13.21 -1.93 10.56
CA ALA A 93 13.43 -2.13 12.00
C ALA A 93 12.25 -1.64 12.87
N ARG A 94 11.41 -0.73 12.35
CA ARG A 94 10.25 -0.15 13.05
C ARG A 94 8.92 -0.62 12.45
N ILE A 95 8.94 -1.67 11.63
CA ILE A 95 7.75 -2.10 10.86
C ILE A 95 6.61 -2.61 11.73
N THR A 96 6.91 -3.05 12.95
CA THR A 96 5.95 -3.57 13.92
C THR A 96 5.24 -2.47 14.72
N SER A 97 5.68 -1.21 14.61
CA SER A 97 4.98 -0.06 15.19
C SER A 97 3.56 0.07 14.65
N THR A 98 2.68 0.68 15.45
CA THR A 98 1.31 0.97 15.04
C THR A 98 1.27 2.02 13.93
N GLU A 99 0.18 2.11 13.17
CA GLU A 99 0.05 3.08 12.08
C GLU A 99 0.25 4.52 12.55
N ILE A 100 -0.27 4.85 13.73
CA ILE A 100 -0.18 6.18 14.33
C ILE A 100 1.27 6.48 14.69
N GLU A 101 1.98 5.54 15.33
CA GLU A 101 3.40 5.69 15.65
C GLU A 101 4.24 5.89 14.39
N LYS A 102 3.96 5.13 13.33
CA LYS A 102 4.68 5.28 12.04
C LYS A 102 4.47 6.65 11.41
N LEU A 103 3.24 7.17 11.45
CA LEU A 103 2.94 8.53 10.99
C LEU A 103 3.71 9.57 11.81
N GLN A 104 3.72 9.44 13.14
CA GLN A 104 4.47 10.33 14.02
C GLN A 104 5.99 10.29 13.76
N GLN A 105 6.55 9.10 13.55
CA GLN A 105 7.98 8.93 13.21
C GLN A 105 8.37 9.62 11.90
N LEU A 106 7.43 9.70 10.95
CA LEU A 106 7.61 10.41 9.68
C LEU A 106 7.09 11.86 9.72
N GLN A 107 6.66 12.34 10.89
CA GLN A 107 6.11 13.68 11.11
C GLN A 107 4.88 14.01 10.24
N PHE A 108 4.06 12.98 9.94
CA PHE A 108 2.80 13.13 9.24
C PHE A 108 1.60 13.16 10.20
N ASN A 109 0.56 13.87 9.79
CA ASN A 109 -0.74 13.87 10.45
C ASN A 109 -1.72 12.96 9.69
N PRO A 110 -2.48 12.08 10.37
CA PRO A 110 -3.52 11.26 9.74
C PRO A 110 -4.46 12.02 8.81
N SER A 111 -4.85 13.26 9.14
CA SER A 111 -5.78 14.07 8.33
C SER A 111 -5.24 14.39 6.93
N GLN A 112 -3.93 14.30 6.71
CA GLN A 112 -3.32 14.52 5.40
C GLN A 112 -3.52 13.34 4.44
N ILE A 113 -3.90 12.16 4.92
CA ILE A 113 -4.15 10.97 4.08
C ILE A 113 -5.42 11.17 3.25
N PHE A 114 -6.48 11.66 3.89
CA PHE A 114 -7.77 11.88 3.24
C PHE A 114 -8.10 13.38 3.18
N PRO A 115 -7.97 14.02 2.00
CA PRO A 115 -8.06 15.48 1.89
C PRO A 115 -9.49 16.04 2.04
N PHE A 116 -10.52 15.18 2.08
CA PHE A 116 -11.92 15.58 2.11
C PHE A 116 -12.57 15.37 3.48
N GLU A 117 -11.81 15.54 4.56
CA GLU A 117 -12.28 15.37 5.94
C GLU A 117 -13.63 16.06 6.22
N LYS A 118 -13.82 17.29 5.71
CA LYS A 118 -15.06 18.07 5.87
C LYS A 118 -16.31 17.42 5.25
N GLN A 119 -16.14 16.38 4.43
CA GLN A 119 -17.22 15.65 3.76
C GLN A 119 -17.60 14.35 4.48
N LEU A 120 -16.91 13.98 5.57
CA LEU A 120 -17.10 12.69 6.26
C LEU A 120 -18.37 12.57 7.10
N GLY A 121 -19.13 13.66 7.28
CA GLY A 121 -20.35 13.64 8.09
C GLY A 121 -20.05 13.25 9.54
N ALA A 122 -20.66 12.16 10.02
CA ALA A 122 -20.54 11.68 11.41
C ALA A 122 -19.38 10.69 11.64
N ILE A 123 -18.57 10.39 10.61
CA ILE A 123 -17.45 9.45 10.73
C ILE A 123 -16.26 10.14 11.40
N ASP A 124 -15.60 9.48 12.34
CA ASP A 124 -14.36 9.97 12.96
C ASP A 124 -13.25 10.12 11.90
N PRO A 125 -12.76 11.35 11.62
CA PRO A 125 -11.79 11.58 10.55
C PRO A 125 -10.46 10.88 10.74
N ALA A 126 -9.98 10.80 11.99
CA ALA A 126 -8.68 10.21 12.30
C ALA A 126 -8.71 8.68 12.09
N ALA A 127 -9.72 8.00 12.64
CA ALA A 127 -9.93 6.56 12.42
C ALA A 127 -10.16 6.25 10.94
N PHE A 128 -10.97 7.06 10.24
CA PHE A 128 -11.19 6.88 8.81
C PHE A 128 -9.90 7.00 8.01
N SER A 129 -9.13 8.06 8.24
CA SER A 129 -7.88 8.30 7.50
C SER A 129 -6.82 7.24 7.76
N THR A 130 -6.65 6.83 9.02
CA THR A 130 -5.72 5.75 9.39
C THR A 130 -6.14 4.40 8.83
N SER A 131 -7.44 4.15 8.62
CA SER A 131 -7.93 2.91 8.02
C SER A 131 -7.40 2.67 6.59
N PHE A 132 -7.03 3.72 5.85
CA PHE A 132 -6.43 3.59 4.52
C PHE A 132 -5.07 2.87 4.55
N LEU A 133 -4.36 2.91 5.67
CA LEU A 133 -3.07 2.25 5.84
C LEU A 133 -3.21 0.74 6.05
N ILE A 134 -4.42 0.26 6.33
CA ILE A 134 -4.72 -1.13 6.61
C ILE A 134 -5.40 -1.75 5.39
N GLN A 135 -4.92 -2.90 4.94
CA GLN A 135 -5.61 -3.62 3.88
C GLN A 135 -6.92 -4.21 4.44
N PRO A 136 -8.09 -3.88 3.84
CA PRO A 136 -9.36 -4.39 4.33
C PRO A 136 -9.50 -5.89 4.08
N LEU A 137 -10.14 -6.59 5.02
CA LEU A 137 -10.52 -7.99 4.85
C LEU A 137 -11.74 -8.07 3.92
N LEU A 138 -11.53 -8.56 2.69
CA LEU A 138 -12.53 -8.43 1.62
C LEU A 138 -13.51 -9.61 1.53
N PHE A 139 -13.10 -10.81 1.96
CA PHE A 139 -13.94 -12.00 1.92
C PHE A 139 -13.54 -13.00 3.00
N ILE A 140 -14.52 -13.71 3.53
CA ILE A 140 -14.32 -14.88 4.37
C ILE A 140 -14.44 -16.11 3.47
N ARG A 141 -13.34 -16.84 3.26
CA ARG A 141 -13.37 -18.07 2.46
C ARG A 141 -13.70 -19.26 3.36
N THR A 142 -14.86 -19.86 3.16
CA THR A 142 -15.26 -21.12 3.81
C THR A 142 -14.98 -22.31 2.88
N ARG A 143 -14.51 -23.42 3.43
CA ARG A 143 -14.48 -24.71 2.72
C ARG A 143 -15.80 -25.44 2.95
N PRO A 144 -16.27 -26.30 2.03
CA PRO A 144 -17.45 -27.13 2.25
C PRO A 144 -17.38 -27.86 3.59
N GLY A 145 -18.47 -27.85 4.37
CA GLY A 145 -18.55 -28.49 5.69
C GLY A 145 -17.79 -27.79 6.83
N LYS A 146 -17.24 -26.58 6.63
CA LYS A 146 -16.55 -25.80 7.67
C LYS A 146 -17.27 -24.51 8.07
N LYS A 147 -18.52 -24.31 7.61
CA LYS A 147 -19.29 -23.07 7.86
C LYS A 147 -19.40 -22.76 9.36
N ASP A 148 -19.83 -23.73 10.16
CA ASP A 148 -20.05 -23.52 11.60
C ASP A 148 -18.75 -23.22 12.36
N LYS A 149 -17.63 -23.84 11.95
CA LYS A 149 -16.31 -23.56 12.53
C LYS A 149 -15.79 -22.16 12.20
N VAL A 150 -16.12 -21.65 11.02
CA VAL A 150 -15.73 -20.29 10.62
C VAL A 150 -16.62 -19.27 11.31
N ALA A 151 -17.94 -19.52 11.40
CA ALA A 151 -18.87 -18.65 12.11
C ALA A 151 -18.53 -18.49 13.61
N ALA A 152 -18.07 -19.56 14.27
CA ALA A 152 -17.65 -19.50 15.68
C ALA A 152 -16.35 -18.70 15.94
N ARG A 153 -15.66 -18.23 14.89
CA ARG A 153 -14.43 -17.44 14.98
C ARG A 153 -14.59 -16.00 14.45
N LEU A 154 -15.80 -15.64 14.02
CA LEU A 154 -16.18 -14.26 13.69
C LEU A 154 -16.58 -13.53 14.97
#